data_AF-A0A4P8WN76-F1
#
_entry.id   AF-A0A4P8WN76-F1
#
_cell.length_a   1.000
_cell.length_b   1.000
_cell.length_c   1.000
_cell.angle_alpha   90.00
_cell.angle_beta   90.00
_cell.angle_gamma   90.00
#
_symmetry.space_group_name_H-M   'P 1'
#
loop_
_entity.id
_entity.type
_entity.pdbx_description
1 polymer ?
#
loop_
_entity_poly.entity_id
_entity_poly.type
_entity_poly.pdbx_seq_one_letter_code
_entity_poly.pdbx_strand_id
1 'polypeptide(L)' 'MGNGPGPLEETAETVWQAVHDLPFEGVPDGGEIVLSDESRRISNLAAIVSDVADAASAAGYEPFVFPAMGNHSGATGEG' A
#
# COMPACT_ATOMS: atom_id res chain seq x y z
N MET A 1 14.09 24.15 1.30
CA MET A 1 14.96 22.99 0.97
C MET A 1 14.51 21.87 1.88
N GLY A 2 13.90 20.76 1.47
CA GLY A 2 13.47 20.31 0.15
C GLY A 2 12.14 19.54 0.26
N ASN A 3 11.31 19.63 -0.78
CA ASN A 3 10.09 18.82 -0.95
C ASN A 3 10.38 17.66 -1.91
N GLY A 4 11.51 16.99 -1.72
CA GLY A 4 11.86 15.77 -2.45
C GLY A 4 11.36 14.56 -1.68
N PRO A 5 11.18 13.40 -2.33
CA PRO A 5 10.93 12.16 -1.60
C PRO A 5 12.03 11.94 -0.55
N GLY A 6 11.63 11.60 0.67
CA GLY A 6 12.55 11.15 1.72
C GLY A 6 13.29 9.86 1.28
N PRO A 7 14.35 9.47 1.98
CA PRO A 7 15.05 8.23 1.68
C PRO A 7 14.10 7.02 1.77
N LEU A 8 14.33 6.03 0.90
CA LEU A 8 13.46 4.84 0.79
C LEU A 8 13.40 4.04 2.09
N GLU A 9 14.51 3.92 2.82
CA GLU A 9 14.55 3.21 4.12
C GLU A 9 13.68 3.88 5.19
N GLU A 10 13.70 5.20 5.29
CA GLU A 10 12.82 5.96 6.22
C GLU A 10 11.35 5.81 5.81
N THR A 11 11.09 5.76 4.50
CA THR A 11 9.75 5.52 3.95
C THR A 11 9.26 4.12 4.31
N ALA A 12 10.11 3.10 4.17
CA ALA A 12 9.77 1.72 4.50
C ALA A 12 9.46 1.55 5.99
N GLU A 13 10.32 2.03 6.89
CA GLU A 13 10.05 1.95 8.34
C GLU A 13 8.72 2.61 8.70
N THR A 14 8.44 3.78 8.12
CA THR A 14 7.18 4.49 8.31
C THR A 14 5.97 3.65 7.84
N VAL A 15 6.08 3.00 6.67
CA VAL A 15 5.01 2.12 6.14
C VAL A 15 4.74 0.95 7.08
N TRP A 16 5.79 0.27 7.54
CA TRP A 16 5.68 -0.87 8.44
C TRP A 16 5.00 -0.50 9.77
N GLN A 17 5.38 0.64 10.35
CA GLN A 17 4.72 1.17 11.55
C GLN A 17 3.25 1.49 11.28
N ALA A 18 2.96 2.15 10.15
CA ALA A 18 1.59 2.52 9.80
C ALA A 18 0.68 1.29 9.62
N VAL A 19 1.18 0.23 8.99
CA VAL A 19 0.42 -1.03 8.86
C VAL A 19 0.17 -1.65 10.23
N HIS A 20 1.17 -1.69 11.11
CA HIS A 20 1.02 -2.30 12.44
C HIS A 20 0.05 -1.53 13.37
N ASP A 21 -0.13 -0.22 13.16
CA ASP A 21 -1.09 0.60 13.91
C ASP A 21 -2.54 0.45 13.42
N LEU A 22 -2.77 -0.22 12.28
CA LEU A 22 -4.12 -0.43 11.77
C LEU A 22 -4.94 -1.32 12.73
N PRO A 23 -6.23 -0.99 12.95
CA PRO A 23 -7.10 -1.74 13.85
C PRO A 23 -7.57 -3.06 13.21
N PHE A 24 -6.68 -4.05 13.20
CA PHE A 24 -6.92 -5.38 12.63
C PHE A 24 -7.84 -6.28 13.48
N GLU A 25 -8.24 -5.85 14.67
CA GLU A 25 -8.99 -6.64 15.66
C GLU A 25 -10.33 -7.22 15.15
N GLY A 26 -10.90 -6.63 14.10
CA GLY A 26 -12.13 -7.11 13.45
C GLY A 26 -11.92 -7.88 12.15
N VAL A 27 -10.69 -8.03 11.69
CA VAL A 27 -10.35 -8.74 10.45
C VAL A 27 -10.05 -10.20 10.80
N PRO A 28 -10.74 -11.18 10.20
CA PRO A 28 -10.42 -12.60 10.40
C PRO A 28 -8.96 -12.91 10.06
N ASP A 29 -8.37 -13.87 10.77
CA ASP A 29 -7.07 -14.43 10.40
C ASP A 29 -7.11 -14.94 8.95
N GLY A 30 -6.11 -14.59 8.13
CA GLY A 30 -6.09 -14.89 6.70
C GLY A 30 -7.09 -14.06 5.87
N GLY A 31 -7.60 -12.94 6.40
CA GLY A 31 -8.45 -12.03 5.65
C GLY A 31 -7.75 -11.42 4.44
N GLU A 32 -8.53 -11.16 3.37
CA GLU A 32 -8.06 -10.48 2.17
C GLU A 32 -8.01 -8.96 2.40
N ILE A 33 -6.87 -8.33 2.07
CA ILE A 33 -6.69 -6.88 2.16
C ILE A 33 -6.57 -6.30 0.76
N VAL A 34 -7.42 -5.33 0.42
CA VAL A 34 -7.36 -4.62 -0.86
C VAL A 34 -6.55 -3.33 -0.70
N LEU A 35 -5.47 -3.22 -1.48
CA LEU A 35 -4.70 -1.98 -1.60
C LEU A 35 -5.16 -1.21 -2.84
N SER A 36 -5.59 0.02 -2.65
CA SER A 36 -6.08 0.93 -3.69
C SER A 36 -5.29 2.24 -3.64
N ASP A 37 -4.74 2.68 -4.78
CA ASP A 37 -3.91 3.88 -4.87
C ASP A 37 -4.27 4.81 -6.05
N GLU A 38 -4.05 6.12 -5.84
CA GLU A 38 -4.06 7.17 -6.86
C GLU A 38 -2.65 7.74 -7.16
N SER A 39 -2.08 7.34 -8.30
CA SER A 39 -0.68 7.62 -8.65
C SER A 39 -0.29 9.09 -8.89
N ARG A 40 -1.25 10.02 -8.96
CA ARG A 40 -0.99 11.38 -9.48
C ARG A 40 -0.23 12.29 -8.51
N ARG A 41 -0.02 11.91 -7.24
CA ARG A 41 0.67 12.76 -6.25
C ARG A 41 1.60 12.05 -5.26
N ILE A 42 1.81 10.74 -5.38
CA ILE A 42 2.64 9.98 -4.44
C ILE A 42 3.96 9.59 -5.12
N SER A 43 5.08 10.10 -4.57
CA SER A 43 6.42 9.64 -4.97
C SER A 43 6.71 8.27 -4.35
N ASN A 44 7.52 7.44 -5.00
CA ASN A 44 7.88 6.09 -4.53
C ASN A 44 6.69 5.13 -4.35
N LEU A 45 5.58 5.39 -5.02
CA LEU A 45 4.35 4.62 -4.87
C LEU A 45 4.56 3.11 -4.96
N ALA A 46 5.28 2.63 -5.98
CA ALA A 46 5.51 1.20 -6.16
C ALA A 46 6.25 0.56 -4.97
N ALA A 47 7.21 1.28 -4.38
CA ALA A 47 7.93 0.82 -3.19
C ALA A 47 6.98 0.80 -1.97
N ILE A 48 6.20 1.86 -1.79
CA ILE A 48 5.21 1.95 -0.70
C ILE A 48 4.18 0.82 -0.78
N VAL A 49 3.61 0.55 -1.97
CA VAL A 49 2.63 -0.53 -2.16
C VAL A 49 3.27 -1.89 -1.88
N SER A 50 4.52 -2.11 -2.29
CA SER A 50 5.26 -3.35 -1.98
C SER A 50 5.46 -3.49 -0.47
N ASP A 51 5.94 -2.44 0.20
CA ASP A 51 6.20 -2.47 1.65
C ASP A 51 4.90 -2.72 2.46
N VAL A 52 3.77 -2.15 2.01
CA VAL A 52 2.46 -2.40 2.63
C VAL A 52 2.04 -3.87 2.45
N ALA A 53 2.20 -4.42 1.24
CA ALA A 53 1.87 -5.82 0.97
C ALA A 53 2.73 -6.78 1.79
N ASP A 54 4.04 -6.50 1.88
CA ASP A 54 4.98 -7.31 2.67
C ASP A 54 4.64 -7.25 4.17
N ALA A 55 4.36 -6.05 4.71
CA ALA A 55 3.96 -5.88 6.10
C ALA A 55 2.63 -6.59 6.42
N ALA A 56 1.65 -6.51 5.53
CA ALA A 56 0.37 -7.21 5.67
C ALA A 56 0.54 -8.74 5.61
N SER A 57 1.36 -9.25 4.68
CA SER A 57 1.65 -10.67 4.59
C SER A 57 2.39 -11.18 5.84
N ALA A 58 3.36 -10.41 6.36
CA ALA A 58 4.06 -10.72 7.60
C ALA A 58 3.13 -10.74 8.83
N ALA A 59 2.04 -9.97 8.79
CA ALA A 59 0.99 -9.99 9.82
C ALA A 59 -0.01 -11.16 9.65
N GLY A 60 0.12 -12.00 8.61
CA GLY A 60 -0.71 -13.19 8.41
C GLY A 60 -1.91 -12.99 7.49
N TYR A 61 -1.94 -11.89 6.72
CA TYR A 61 -3.00 -11.60 5.76
C TYR A 61 -2.63 -11.99 4.33
N GLU A 62 -3.65 -12.03 3.45
CA GLU A 62 -3.49 -12.29 2.02
C GLU A 62 -3.73 -10.97 1.26
N PRO A 63 -2.68 -10.16 1.00
CA PRO A 63 -2.84 -8.87 0.32
C PRO A 63 -3.09 -9.06 -1.18
N PHE A 64 -4.00 -8.24 -1.72
CA PHE A 64 -4.25 -8.12 -3.15
C PHE A 64 -4.25 -6.65 -3.57
N VAL A 65 -3.46 -6.32 -4.59
CA VAL A 65 -3.37 -4.96 -5.12
C VAL A 65 -4.41 -4.78 -6.22
N PHE A 66 -5.30 -3.81 -6.05
CA PHE A 66 -6.27 -3.45 -7.07
C PHE A 66 -6.14 -1.94 -7.39
N PRO A 67 -5.85 -1.55 -8.64
CA PRO A 67 -5.67 -0.14 -8.97
C PRO A 67 -6.97 0.65 -8.71
N ALA A 68 -6.88 1.79 -8.00
CA ALA A 68 -8.04 2.62 -7.70
C ALA A 68 -8.51 3.36 -8.95
N MET A 69 -9.43 2.73 -9.68
CA MET A 69 -10.06 3.29 -10.87
C MET A 69 -11.20 4.24 -10.48
N GLY A 70 -10.90 5.41 -9.90
CA GLY A 70 -11.90 6.49 -9.79
C GLY A 70 -12.49 6.82 -11.17
N ASN A 71 -13.77 7.25 -11.26
CA ASN A 71 -14.68 7.52 -12.42
C ASN A 71 -14.10 7.82 -13.84
N HIS A 72 -13.07 7.11 -14.28
CA HIS A 72 -12.44 7.23 -15.59
C HIS A 72 -12.82 5.99 -16.37
N SER A 73 -13.57 6.22 -17.45
CA SER A 73 -13.79 5.26 -18.52
C SER A 73 -12.45 4.88 -19.15
N GLY A 74 -11.96 3.68 -18.81
CA GLY A 74 -10.90 3.00 -19.54
C GLY A 74 -9.53 3.02 -18.88
N ALA A 75 -9.24 1.99 -18.10
CA ALA A 75 -7.91 1.40 -18.09
C ALA A 75 -8.09 -0.12 -18.13
N THR A 76 -7.68 -0.69 -19.26
CA THR A 76 -7.49 -2.13 -19.46
C THR A 76 -6.44 -2.63 -18.48
N GLY A 77 -6.73 -3.74 -17.81
CA GLY A 77 -5.77 -4.40 -16.93
C GLY A 77 -4.61 -5.01 -17.71
N GLU A 78 -3.41 -4.55 -17.39
CA GLU A 78 -2.15 -5.27 -17.54
C GLU A 78 -1.24 -4.79 -16.39
N GLY A 79 -0.91 -5.70 -15.47
CA GLY A 79 0.01 -5.46 -14.36
C GLY A 79 -0.60 -5.75 -13.01
#